data_AF-A0A951JL88-F1
#
_entry.id   AF-A0A951JL88-F1
#
_cell.length_a   1.000
_cell.length_b   1.000
_cell.length_c   1.000
_cell.angle_alpha   90.00
_cell.angle_beta   90.00
_cell.angle_gamma   90.00
#
_symmetry.space_group_name_H-M   'P 1'
#
loop_
_entity.id
_entity.type
_entity.pdbx_description
1 polymer ?
#
loop_
_entity_poly.entity_id
_entity_poly.type
_entity_poly.pdbx_seq_one_letter_code
_entity_poly.pdbx_strand_id
1 'polypeptide(L)'
;TWIHTIANNLLKNEFRNRSRRRETAFSELRPDTTASGAPARPVEFASGAADPSREAYRSELRKAIDQAIEKMDDHHRIPFVMREVEDRTYEEIAEEIGIPVGTVKSRLNRARNSFRTLLPVPV
;
A
#
# COMPACT_ATOMS: atom_id res chain seq x y z
N THR A 1 -13.13 -2.70 -3.92
CA THR A 1 -14.00 -1.66 -3.32
C THR A 1 -13.79 -0.31 -4.02
N TRP A 2 -14.75 0.61 -3.98
CA TRP A 2 -14.77 1.92 -4.67
C TRP A 2 -13.48 2.75 -4.50
N ILE A 3 -12.78 2.62 -3.36
CA ILE A 3 -11.51 3.29 -3.09
C ILE A 3 -10.33 2.77 -3.95
N HIS A 4 -10.32 1.47 -4.29
CA HIS A 4 -9.35 0.90 -5.23
C HIS A 4 -9.58 1.44 -6.65
N THR A 5 -10.84 1.67 -7.03
CA THR A 5 -11.19 2.29 -8.31
C THR A 5 -10.70 3.73 -8.37
N ILE A 6 -10.90 4.51 -7.30
CA ILE A 6 -10.38 5.89 -7.21
C ILE A 6 -8.85 5.89 -7.26
N ALA A 7 -8.18 5.05 -6.47
CA ALA A 7 -6.71 4.98 -6.48
C ALA A 7 -6.15 4.57 -7.84
N ASN A 8 -6.74 3.57 -8.49
CA ASN A 8 -6.31 3.12 -9.81
C ASN A 8 -6.61 4.16 -10.91
N ASN A 9 -7.74 4.87 -10.80
CA ASN A 9 -8.07 5.97 -11.71
C ASN A 9 -7.12 7.16 -11.52
N LEU A 10 -6.73 7.48 -10.28
CA LEU A 10 -5.77 8.55 -9.98
C LEU A 10 -4.39 8.21 -10.57
N LEU A 11 -3.92 6.97 -10.37
CA LEU A 11 -2.67 6.48 -10.96
C LEU A 11 -2.72 6.53 -12.48
N LYS A 12 -3.77 5.98 -13.10
CA LYS A 12 -3.95 6.04 -14.57
C LYS A 12 -4.00 7.47 -15.08
N ASN A 13 -4.65 8.38 -14.35
CA ASN A 13 -4.74 9.79 -14.75
C ASN A 13 -3.36 10.46 -14.68
N GLU A 14 -2.58 10.22 -13.64
CA GLU A 14 -1.19 10.71 -13.54
C GLU A 14 -0.30 10.16 -14.67
N PHE A 15 -0.41 8.87 -14.99
CA PHE A 15 0.31 8.27 -16.11
C PHE A 15 -0.09 8.89 -17.46
N ARG A 16 -1.40 9.09 -17.71
CA ARG A 16 -1.91 9.71 -18.95
C ARG A 16 -1.53 11.18 -19.06
N ASN A 17 -1.57 11.91 -17.96
CA ASN A 17 -1.25 13.33 -17.90
C ASN A 17 0.27 13.57 -18.07
N ARG A 18 1.11 12.66 -17.56
CA ARG A 18 2.56 12.65 -17.84
C ARG A 18 2.87 12.28 -19.28
N SER A 19 2.17 11.30 -19.87
CA SER A 19 2.32 10.94 -21.28
C SER A 19 1.99 12.12 -22.19
N ARG A 20 0.86 12.79 -21.95
CA ARG A 20 0.44 13.98 -22.71
C ARG A 20 1.38 15.18 -22.53
N ARG A 21 1.89 15.44 -21.32
CA ARG A 21 2.90 16.50 -21.11
C ARG A 21 4.21 16.21 -21.85
N ARG A 22 4.54 14.93 -22.01
CA ARG A 22 5.72 14.48 -22.76
C ARG A 22 5.51 14.62 -24.28
N GLU A 23 4.30 14.38 -24.77
CA GLU A 23 3.92 14.65 -26.17
C GLU A 23 3.95 16.15 -26.50
N THR A 24 3.46 17.02 -25.61
CA THR A 24 3.56 18.48 -25.80
C THR A 24 5.01 18.96 -25.72
N ALA A 25 5.82 18.41 -24.82
CA ALA A 25 7.26 18.73 -24.76
C ALA A 25 8.04 18.21 -25.98
N PHE A 26 7.61 17.10 -26.59
CA PHE A 26 8.20 16.56 -27.82
C PHE A 26 7.80 17.37 -29.06
N SER A 27 6.61 17.97 -29.07
CA SER A 27 6.16 18.86 -30.15
C SER A 27 6.89 20.21 -30.17
N GLU A 28 7.38 20.69 -29.02
CA GLU A 28 8.11 21.96 -28.91
C GLU A 28 9.62 21.82 -29.21
N LEU A 29 10.15 20.59 -29.21
CA LEU A 29 11.55 20.25 -29.47
C LEU A 29 11.74 19.59 -30.84
N ARG A 30 11.13 20.16 -31.89
CA ARG A 30 11.48 19.79 -33.28
C ARG A 30 12.42 20.85 -33.89
N PRO A 31 13.72 20.86 -33.55
CA PRO A 31 14.69 21.55 -34.38
C PRO A 31 14.79 20.80 -35.71
N ASP A 32 14.93 21.54 -36.80
CA ASP A 32 15.06 21.02 -38.14
C ASP A 32 16.09 19.89 -38.23
N THR A 33 15.68 18.78 -38.84
CA THR A 33 16.47 17.61 -39.15
C THR A 33 17.81 17.97 -39.79
N THR A 34 18.93 17.51 -39.22
CA THR A 34 20.21 17.46 -39.94
C THR A 34 20.32 16.18 -40.77
N ALA A 35 21.05 16.27 -41.88
CA ALA A 35 21.03 15.39 -43.05
C ALA A 35 21.57 13.94 -42.87
N SER A 36 21.71 13.40 -41.66
CA SER A 36 22.38 12.10 -41.45
C SER A 36 21.46 10.95 -40.99
N GLY A 37 20.15 11.14 -40.87
CA GLY A 37 19.17 10.04 -40.80
C GLY A 37 19.37 8.99 -39.68
N ALA A 38 20.15 9.28 -38.62
CA ALA A 38 20.37 8.34 -37.53
C ALA A 38 19.44 8.66 -36.36
N PRO A 39 18.59 7.72 -35.90
CA PRO A 39 17.81 7.92 -34.69
C PRO A 39 18.75 8.03 -33.49
N ALA A 40 18.63 9.13 -32.74
CA ALA A 40 19.25 9.26 -31.43
C ALA A 40 18.78 8.07 -30.57
N ARG A 41 19.76 7.29 -30.10
CA ARG A 41 19.59 6.08 -29.27
C ARG A 41 18.50 6.30 -28.22
N PRO A 42 17.53 5.39 -28.05
CA PRO A 42 16.61 5.48 -26.93
C PRO A 42 17.43 5.43 -25.65
N VAL A 43 17.28 6.46 -24.81
CA VAL A 43 17.78 6.40 -23.44
C VAL A 43 17.07 5.22 -22.79
N GLU A 44 17.81 4.15 -22.49
CA GLU A 44 17.30 3.02 -21.72
C GLU A 44 16.82 3.57 -20.39
N PHE A 45 15.49 3.60 -20.22
CA PHE A 45 14.89 3.91 -18.94
C PHE A 45 15.37 2.83 -17.97
N ALA A 46 16.11 3.23 -16.93
CA ALA A 46 16.41 2.37 -15.80
C ALA A 46 15.10 1.74 -15.33
N SER A 47 14.93 0.46 -15.68
CA SER A 47 13.72 -0.30 -15.47
C SER A 47 13.55 -0.50 -13.98
N GLY A 48 12.63 0.23 -13.35
CA GLY A 48 11.98 -0.15 -12.09
C GLY A 48 12.87 -0.81 -11.03
N ALA A 49 14.13 -0.37 -10.89
CA ALA A 49 15.03 -0.94 -9.92
C ALA A 49 14.39 -0.69 -8.56
N ALA A 50 14.08 -1.77 -7.84
CA ALA A 50 13.56 -1.70 -6.49
C ALA A 50 14.48 -0.78 -5.70
N ASP A 51 13.97 0.39 -5.32
CA ASP A 51 14.72 1.35 -4.51
C ASP A 51 15.08 0.64 -3.20
N PRO A 52 16.38 0.35 -2.95
CA PRO A 52 16.78 -0.44 -1.79
C PRO A 52 16.34 0.20 -0.48
N SER A 53 16.23 1.53 -0.44
CA SER A 53 15.73 2.26 0.73
C SER A 53 14.25 1.96 0.98
N ARG A 54 13.45 1.83 -0.08
CA ARG A 54 12.03 1.51 -0.02
C ARG A 54 11.80 0.07 0.41
N GLU A 55 12.64 -0.86 -0.02
CA GLU A 55 12.57 -2.25 0.41
C GLU A 55 12.96 -2.40 1.89
N ALA A 56 14.04 -1.75 2.32
CA ALA A 56 14.44 -1.70 3.72
C ALA A 56 13.34 -1.11 4.61
N TYR A 57 12.74 0.02 4.21
CA TYR A 57 11.62 0.62 4.93
C TYR A 57 10.43 -0.32 5.07
N ARG A 58 10.06 -1.05 4.01
CA ARG A 58 8.96 -2.04 4.07
C ARG A 58 9.28 -3.19 5.01
N SER A 59 10.53 -3.65 5.05
CA SER A 59 10.97 -4.68 5.99
C SER A 59 10.88 -4.20 7.44
N GLU A 60 11.36 -3.00 7.73
CA GLU A 60 11.29 -2.41 9.08
C GLU A 60 9.84 -2.17 9.52
N LEU A 61 8.99 -1.64 8.63
CA LEU A 61 7.56 -1.49 8.91
C LEU A 61 6.88 -2.84 9.18
N ARG A 62 7.23 -3.89 8.41
CA ARG A 62 6.71 -5.24 8.63
C ARG A 62 7.07 -5.74 10.04
N LYS A 63 8.35 -5.64 10.43
CA LYS A 63 8.81 -6.02 11.77
C LYS A 63 8.08 -5.25 12.86
N ALA A 64 7.89 -3.94 12.68
CA ALA A 64 7.18 -3.10 13.64
C ALA A 64 5.71 -3.53 13.81
N ILE A 65 5.03 -3.88 12.71
CA ILE A 65 3.66 -4.42 12.74
C ILE A 65 3.63 -5.75 13.49
N ASP A 66 4.52 -6.68 13.16
CA ASP A 66 4.56 -8.02 13.77
C ASP A 66 4.81 -7.92 15.28
N GLN A 67 5.77 -7.07 15.71
CA GLN A 67 6.03 -6.81 17.13
C GLN A 67 4.87 -6.13 17.85
N ALA A 68 4.15 -5.23 17.18
CA ALA A 68 2.98 -4.60 17.77
C ALA A 68 1.85 -5.61 18.00
N ILE A 69 1.63 -6.52 17.06
CA ILE A 69 0.65 -7.62 17.20
C ILE A 69 1.06 -8.57 18.32
N GLU A 70 2.34 -8.94 18.42
CA GLU A 70 2.82 -9.84 19.48
C GLU A 70 2.65 -9.29 20.89
N LYS A 71 2.74 -7.97 21.07
CA LYS A 71 2.56 -7.30 22.37
C LYS A 71 1.09 -7.17 22.79
N MET A 72 0.14 -7.46 21.91
CA MET A 72 -1.28 -7.42 22.24
C MET A 72 -1.68 -8.64 23.07
N ASP A 73 -2.53 -8.42 24.08
CA ASP A 73 -3.17 -9.51 24.83
C ASP A 73 -3.97 -10.43 23.89
N ASP A 74 -3.94 -11.74 24.15
CA ASP A 74 -4.57 -12.76 23.29
C ASP A 74 -6.05 -12.53 23.06
N HIS A 75 -6.78 -12.02 24.05
CA HIS A 75 -8.20 -11.73 23.90
C HIS A 75 -8.48 -10.61 22.90
N HIS A 76 -7.49 -9.76 22.60
CA HIS A 76 -7.57 -8.71 21.58
C HIS A 76 -6.88 -9.13 20.28
N ARG A 77 -5.74 -9.80 20.37
CA ARG A 77 -4.90 -10.23 19.25
C ARG A 77 -5.63 -11.19 18.32
N ILE A 78 -6.24 -12.25 18.88
CA ILE A 78 -6.90 -13.31 18.10
C ILE A 78 -8.01 -12.74 17.20
N PRO A 79 -9.06 -12.05 17.74
CA PRO A 79 -10.10 -11.50 16.88
C PRO A 79 -9.57 -10.42 15.92
N PHE A 80 -8.52 -9.69 16.30
CA PHE A 80 -7.90 -8.68 15.43
C PHE A 80 -7.21 -9.29 14.22
N VAL A 81 -6.43 -10.35 14.38
CA VAL A 81 -5.78 -11.06 13.27
C VAL A 81 -6.83 -11.68 12.35
N MET A 82 -7.82 -12.37 12.91
CA MET A 82 -8.92 -12.94 12.14
C MET A 82 -9.67 -11.88 11.33
N ARG A 83 -9.78 -10.65 11.85
CA ARG A 83 -10.47 -9.57 11.15
C ARG A 83 -9.62 -8.85 10.11
N GLU A 84 -8.41 -8.45 10.47
CA GLU A 84 -7.60 -7.52 9.66
C GLU A 84 -6.62 -8.26 8.72
N VAL A 85 -6.33 -9.53 9.00
CA VAL A 85 -5.43 -10.37 8.18
C VAL A 85 -6.19 -11.44 7.41
N GLU A 86 -7.15 -12.10 8.06
CA GLU A 86 -7.95 -13.18 7.45
C GLU A 86 -9.28 -12.69 6.86
N ASP A 87 -9.62 -11.39 7.00
CA ASP A 87 -10.83 -10.75 6.48
C ASP A 87 -12.17 -11.38 6.92
N ARG A 88 -12.18 -12.12 8.04
CA ARG A 88 -13.40 -12.78 8.56
C ARG A 88 -14.45 -11.79 9.06
N THR A 89 -15.71 -12.18 8.94
CA THR A 89 -16.87 -11.43 9.48
C THR A 89 -16.92 -11.50 11.01
N TYR A 90 -17.68 -10.60 11.64
CA TYR A 90 -17.79 -10.62 13.10
C TYR A 90 -18.56 -11.84 13.61
N GLU A 91 -19.46 -12.35 12.79
CA GLU A 91 -20.26 -13.55 13.02
C GLU A 91 -19.38 -14.81 12.95
N GLU A 92 -18.54 -14.96 11.92
CA GLU A 92 -17.59 -16.08 11.82
C GLU A 92 -16.58 -16.08 12.97
N ILE A 93 -16.06 -14.90 13.34
CA ILE A 93 -15.16 -14.78 14.49
C ILE A 93 -15.89 -15.20 15.77
N ALA A 94 -17.11 -14.70 15.99
CA ALA A 94 -17.90 -15.04 17.17
C ALA A 94 -18.14 -16.55 17.31
N GLU A 95 -18.47 -17.21 16.20
CA GLU A 95 -18.70 -18.65 16.13
C GLU A 95 -17.43 -19.44 16.44
N GLU A 96 -16.30 -19.10 15.83
CA GLU A 96 -15.06 -19.87 15.95
C GLU A 96 -14.39 -19.76 17.33
N ILE A 97 -14.42 -18.57 17.95
CA ILE A 97 -13.87 -18.39 19.30
C ILE A 97 -14.92 -18.51 20.41
N GLY A 98 -16.18 -18.81 20.06
CA GLY A 98 -17.25 -19.12 21.02
C GLY A 98 -17.67 -17.95 21.92
N ILE A 99 -17.70 -16.72 21.40
CA ILE A 99 -18.12 -15.53 22.16
C ILE A 99 -19.23 -14.75 21.44
N PRO A 100 -20.03 -13.93 22.15
CA PRO A 100 -21.04 -13.11 21.50
C PRO A 100 -20.45 -12.10 20.50
N VAL A 101 -21.15 -11.85 19.39
CA VAL A 101 -20.76 -10.84 18.37
C VAL A 101 -20.54 -9.45 18.98
N GLY A 102 -21.32 -9.07 20.00
CA GLY A 102 -21.12 -7.82 20.75
C GLY A 102 -19.75 -7.76 21.46
N THR A 103 -19.30 -8.89 22.00
CA THR A 103 -17.98 -9.02 22.63
C THR A 103 -16.87 -8.92 21.59
N VAL A 104 -17.03 -9.55 20.42
CA VAL A 104 -16.10 -9.41 19.28
C VAL A 104 -15.92 -7.93 18.91
N LYS A 105 -17.03 -7.20 18.72
CA LYS A 105 -16.99 -5.76 18.40
C LYS A 105 -16.21 -4.96 19.45
N SER A 106 -16.49 -5.19 20.73
CA SER A 106 -15.79 -4.48 21.82
C SER A 106 -14.30 -4.83 21.92
N ARG A 107 -13.94 -6.11 21.72
CA ARG A 107 -12.55 -6.59 21.70
C ARG A 107 -11.79 -6.00 20.52
N LEU A 108 -12.37 -5.98 19.32
CA LEU A 108 -11.77 -5.36 18.14
C LEU A 108 -11.55 -3.86 18.31
N ASN A 109 -12.48 -3.14 18.95
CA ASN A 109 -12.29 -1.72 19.22
C ASN A 109 -11.09 -1.48 20.14
N ARG A 110 -10.98 -2.25 21.24
CA ARG A 110 -9.82 -2.19 22.15
C ARG A 110 -8.53 -2.61 21.45
N ALA A 111 -8.60 -3.65 20.63
CA ALA A 111 -7.48 -4.15 19.85
C ALA A 111 -6.91 -3.07 18.92
N ARG A 112 -7.76 -2.37 18.16
CA ARG A 112 -7.32 -1.25 17.28
C ARG A 112 -6.66 -0.11 18.06
N ASN A 113 -7.21 0.23 19.23
CA ASN A 113 -6.62 1.27 20.08
C ASN A 113 -5.25 0.83 20.62
N SER A 114 -5.15 -0.41 21.11
CA SER A 114 -3.89 -0.98 21.59
C SER A 114 -2.86 -1.05 20.47
N PHE A 115 -3.24 -1.55 19.28
CA PHE A 115 -2.38 -1.62 18.11
C PHE A 115 -1.87 -0.23 17.70
N ARG A 116 -2.74 0.80 17.69
CA ARG A 116 -2.33 2.18 17.40
C ARG A 116 -1.32 2.74 18.40
N THR A 117 -1.42 2.36 19.68
CA THR A 117 -0.46 2.76 20.71
C THR A 117 0.86 2.00 20.60
N LEU A 118 0.81 0.74 20.16
CA LEU A 118 1.98 -0.13 20.08
C LEU A 118 2.78 0.03 18.80
N LEU A 119 2.13 0.40 17.69
CA LEU A 119 2.79 0.59 16.41
C LEU A 119 3.59 1.90 16.44
N PRO A 120 4.94 1.84 16.38
CA PRO A 120 5.73 3.04 16.26
C PRO A 120 5.43 3.68 14.90
N VAL A 121 5.21 4.99 14.88
CA VAL A 121 5.13 5.74 13.61
C VAL A 121 6.54 5.78 13.03
N PRO A 122 6.82 5.14 11.89
CA PRO A 122 8.13 5.24 11.27
C PRO A 122 8.30 6.68 10.75
N VAL A 123 9.34 7.37 11.22
CA VAL A 123 9.82 8.64 10.66
C VAL A 123 10.48 8.42 9.31
#